data_AF-A0A3S4FKZ4-F1
#
_entry.id   AF-A0A3S4FKZ4-F1
#
_cell.length_a   1.000
_cell.length_b   1.000
_cell.length_c   1.000
_cell.angle_alpha   90.00
_cell.angle_beta   90.00
_cell.angle_gamma   90.00
#
_symmetry.space_group_name_H-M   'P 1'
#
loop_
_entity.id
_entity.type
_entity.pdbx_description
1 polymer ?
#
loop_
_entity_poly.entity_id
_entity_poly.type
_entity_poly.pdbx_seq_one_letter_code
_entity_poly.pdbx_strand_id
1 'polypeptide(L)'
;METTTKKARSLYIPYAGPVLLEFPLLNKGSAFSVEERRNFNLSGLLPEVVESIEEQAERAWLQYQGFKTEIDKHIYLRNIQDTNETLFYRLVQNHLEEMMPVIYTPTVGAACERFSEIYRRARGVFISYPNRHNMDDILQNVPNHNIKVIVVTDGERILGLGDQGIGGMGIPIGKLSLYTACGGISPAYTLPVVLDVGTNNQQLLTIRFTWAGVIRALPTMSIMRLSTSLFRPLSSAGQISCYSSKISRRKRNAAVDALS
;
A
#
# COMPACT_ATOMS: atom_id res chain seq x y z
N MET A 1 -1.17 -40.83 11.22
CA MET A 1 -1.50 -39.50 10.63
C MET A 1 -0.17 -38.83 10.32
N GLU A 2 0.28 -38.93 9.07
CA GLU A 2 1.51 -38.28 8.62
C GLU A 2 1.31 -36.76 8.60
N THR A 3 2.09 -36.06 9.41
CA THR A 3 2.23 -34.61 9.37
C THR A 3 2.98 -34.25 8.10
N THR A 4 2.25 -33.92 7.04
CA THR A 4 2.83 -33.35 5.81
C THR A 4 3.53 -32.04 6.17
N THR A 5 4.84 -32.11 6.37
CA THR A 5 5.72 -30.95 6.55
C THR A 5 5.71 -30.20 5.22
N LYS A 6 5.00 -29.07 5.17
CA LYS A 6 4.94 -28.17 4.02
C LYS A 6 6.38 -27.78 3.68
N LYS A 7 6.94 -28.34 2.60
CA LYS A 7 8.33 -28.14 2.21
C LYS A 7 8.58 -26.64 2.03
N ALA A 8 9.39 -26.03 2.89
CA ALA A 8 9.70 -24.62 2.83
C ALA A 8 10.44 -24.33 1.52
N ARG A 9 9.78 -23.60 0.61
CA ARG A 9 10.39 -23.19 -0.65
C ARG A 9 11.35 -22.05 -0.35
N SER A 10 12.65 -22.27 -0.53
CA SER A 10 13.65 -21.23 -0.45
C SER A 10 13.44 -20.20 -1.56
N LEU A 11 13.61 -18.92 -1.23
CA LEU A 11 13.55 -17.81 -2.16
C LEU A 11 14.99 -17.38 -2.46
N TYR A 12 15.35 -17.37 -3.74
CA TYR A 12 16.60 -16.76 -4.18
C TYR A 12 16.37 -15.27 -4.39
N ILE A 13 17.20 -14.43 -3.75
CA ILE A 13 17.10 -12.97 -3.84
C ILE A 13 18.47 -12.36 -4.12
N PRO A 14 18.55 -11.28 -4.91
CA PRO A 14 19.82 -10.60 -5.21
C PRO A 14 20.22 -9.57 -4.13
N TYR A 15 19.46 -9.46 -3.04
CA TYR A 15 19.62 -8.40 -2.04
C TYR A 15 20.38 -8.91 -0.80
N ALA A 16 21.27 -8.07 -0.27
CA ALA A 16 22.03 -8.30 0.96
C ALA A 16 22.35 -6.97 1.66
N GLY A 17 22.82 -7.04 2.90
CA GLY A 17 23.23 -5.89 3.70
C GLY A 17 22.05 -4.96 4.04
N PRO A 18 22.31 -3.66 4.29
CA PRO A 18 21.28 -2.69 4.66
C PRO A 18 20.13 -2.59 3.66
N VAL A 19 20.41 -2.81 2.38
CA VAL A 19 19.40 -2.78 1.30
C VAL A 19 18.32 -3.83 1.51
N LEU A 20 18.67 -5.03 2.00
CA LEU A 20 17.69 -6.08 2.32
C LEU A 20 16.72 -5.65 3.44
N LEU A 21 17.22 -4.88 4.41
CA LEU A 21 16.42 -4.39 5.54
C LEU A 21 15.40 -3.31 5.13
N GLU A 22 15.60 -2.66 3.98
CA GLU A 22 14.67 -1.65 3.45
C GLU A 22 13.56 -2.25 2.57
N PHE A 23 13.60 -3.54 2.23
CA PHE A 23 12.57 -4.21 1.44
C PHE A 23 11.52 -4.88 2.35
N PRO A 24 10.31 -4.31 2.53
CA PRO A 24 9.38 -4.76 3.57
C PRO A 24 8.86 -6.18 3.39
N LEU A 25 8.80 -6.68 2.15
CA LEU A 25 8.39 -8.04 1.83
C LEU A 25 9.46 -9.10 2.16
N LEU A 26 10.72 -8.70 2.31
CA LEU A 26 11.86 -9.59 2.55
C LEU A 26 12.47 -9.39 3.93
N ASN A 27 12.30 -8.21 4.52
CA ASN A 27 12.84 -7.86 5.82
C ASN A 27 12.15 -8.65 6.93
N LYS A 28 12.95 -9.41 7.68
CA LYS A 28 12.52 -10.16 8.88
C LYS A 28 12.87 -9.44 10.19
N GLY A 29 13.56 -8.30 10.13
CA GLY A 29 14.10 -7.63 11.32
C GLY A 29 14.98 -8.57 12.15
N SER A 30 14.78 -8.57 13.47
CA SER A 30 15.47 -9.47 14.42
C SER A 30 15.25 -10.97 14.16
N ALA A 31 14.25 -11.35 13.35
CA ALA A 31 13.96 -12.76 13.03
C ALA A 31 14.83 -13.36 11.92
N PHE A 32 15.78 -12.62 11.36
CA PHE A 32 16.84 -13.24 10.56
C PHE A 32 17.67 -14.18 11.44
N SER A 33 17.79 -15.45 11.03
CA SER A 33 18.60 -16.43 11.74
C SER A 33 20.08 -16.07 11.70
N VAL A 34 20.89 -16.64 12.61
CA VAL A 34 22.35 -16.41 12.60
C VAL A 34 22.98 -16.77 11.25
N GLU A 35 22.50 -17.84 10.62
CA GLU A 35 22.95 -18.25 9.30
C GLU A 35 22.53 -17.25 8.21
N GLU A 36 21.27 -16.81 8.20
CA GLU A 36 20.79 -15.79 7.27
C GLU A 36 21.57 -14.48 7.42
N ARG A 37 21.88 -14.08 8.66
CA ARG A 37 22.68 -12.86 8.91
C ARG A 37 24.09 -12.97 8.33
N ARG A 38 24.73 -14.14 8.39
CA ARG A 38 26.04 -14.36 7.74
C ARG A 38 25.90 -14.35 6.23
N ASN A 39 24.94 -15.10 5.69
CA ASN A 39 24.75 -15.25 4.24
C ASN A 39 24.32 -13.95 3.55
N PHE A 40 23.57 -13.09 4.24
CA PHE A 40 23.08 -11.80 3.73
C PHE A 40 23.90 -10.60 4.23
N ASN A 41 25.08 -10.80 4.84
CA ASN A 41 25.93 -9.70 5.34
C ASN A 41 25.21 -8.73 6.31
N LEU A 42 24.45 -9.27 7.26
CA LEU A 42 23.70 -8.52 8.28
C LEU A 42 24.36 -8.55 9.66
N SER A 43 25.48 -9.27 9.82
CA SER A 43 26.23 -9.32 11.08
C SER A 43 26.60 -7.91 11.56
N GLY A 44 26.22 -7.57 12.80
CA GLY A 44 26.43 -6.26 13.39
C GLY A 44 25.37 -5.20 13.04
N LEU A 45 24.43 -5.48 12.14
CA LEU A 45 23.35 -4.55 11.78
C LEU A 45 22.06 -4.75 12.61
N LEU A 46 21.96 -5.88 13.31
CA LEU A 46 20.80 -6.27 14.11
C LEU A 46 21.27 -6.71 15.51
N PRO A 47 20.42 -6.58 16.56
CA PRO A 47 20.73 -7.11 17.89
C PRO A 47 21.07 -8.60 17.84
N GLU A 48 22.02 -9.07 18.66
CA GLU A 48 22.50 -10.47 18.64
C GLU A 48 21.38 -11.50 18.83
N VAL A 49 20.41 -11.18 19.70
CA VAL A 49 19.24 -12.02 19.96
C VAL A 49 18.42 -12.18 18.68
N VAL A 50 18.11 -13.42 18.34
CA VAL A 50 17.18 -13.77 17.26
C VAL A 50 15.79 -13.93 17.87
N GLU A 51 14.84 -13.13 17.41
CA GLU A 51 13.43 -13.25 17.82
C GLU A 51 12.67 -14.17 16.84
N SER A 52 11.73 -14.94 17.34
CA SER A 52 10.69 -15.59 16.55
C SER A 52 9.67 -14.56 16.03
N ILE A 53 8.90 -14.93 15.00
CA ILE A 53 7.84 -14.06 14.49
C ILE A 53 6.73 -13.86 15.54
N GLU A 54 6.53 -14.84 16.43
CA GLU A 54 5.62 -14.77 17.56
C GLU A 54 6.07 -13.71 18.59
N GLU A 55 7.34 -13.71 18.99
CA GLU A 55 7.90 -12.71 19.93
C GLU A 55 7.84 -11.29 19.32
N GLN A 56 8.17 -11.16 18.03
CA GLN A 56 8.03 -9.90 17.32
C GLN A 56 6.59 -9.39 17.31
N ALA A 57 5.62 -10.29 17.07
CA ALA A 57 4.20 -9.94 17.06
C ALA A 57 3.70 -9.55 18.46
N GLU A 58 4.10 -10.27 19.51
CA GLU A 58 3.76 -9.93 20.90
C GLU A 58 4.32 -8.57 21.29
N ARG A 59 5.61 -8.31 21.00
CA ARG A 59 6.21 -6.99 21.24
C ARG A 59 5.49 -5.89 20.47
N ALA A 60 5.13 -6.15 19.22
CA ALA A 60 4.41 -5.18 18.40
C ALA A 60 2.98 -4.92 18.93
N TRP A 61 2.32 -5.94 19.48
CA TRP A 61 1.02 -5.84 20.14
C TRP A 61 1.07 -4.99 21.41
N LEU A 62 2.06 -5.22 22.29
CA LEU A 62 2.23 -4.42 23.51
C LEU A 62 2.43 -2.93 23.19
N GLN A 63 3.23 -2.63 22.16
CA GLN A 63 3.40 -1.26 21.68
C GLN A 63 2.09 -0.68 21.11
N TYR A 64 1.34 -1.46 20.33
CA TYR A 64 0.04 -1.06 19.81
C TYR A 64 -0.94 -0.66 20.93
N GLN A 65 -1.00 -1.46 22.00
CA GLN A 65 -1.86 -1.18 23.16
C GLN A 65 -1.47 0.08 23.94
N GLY A 66 -0.21 0.51 23.83
CA GLY A 66 0.29 1.74 24.46
C GLY A 66 -0.22 3.04 23.81
N PHE A 67 -0.70 2.98 22.56
CA PHE A 67 -1.23 4.16 21.87
C PHE A 67 -2.65 4.50 22.31
N LYS A 68 -2.89 5.79 22.58
CA LYS A 68 -4.17 6.28 23.13
C LYS A 68 -5.22 6.57 22.07
N THR A 69 -4.81 6.97 20.87
CA THR A 69 -5.73 7.37 19.81
C THR A 69 -5.69 6.37 18.66
N GLU A 70 -6.82 6.21 17.97
CA GLU A 70 -6.93 5.30 16.83
C GLU A 70 -6.05 5.74 15.64
N ILE A 71 -5.82 7.05 15.48
CA ILE A 71 -4.92 7.56 14.45
C ILE A 71 -3.46 7.22 14.74
N ASP A 72 -3.02 7.27 16.01
CA ASP A 72 -1.66 6.88 16.38
C ASP A 72 -1.45 5.37 16.17
N LYS A 73 -2.45 4.57 16.54
CA LYS A 73 -2.48 3.13 16.24
C LYS A 73 -2.40 2.86 14.73
N HIS A 74 -3.15 3.62 13.92
CA HIS A 74 -3.09 3.52 12.46
C HIS A 74 -1.69 3.85 11.92
N ILE A 75 -1.09 4.95 12.37
CA ILE A 75 0.26 5.36 11.96
C ILE A 75 1.30 4.29 12.34
N TYR A 76 1.16 3.70 13.53
CA TYR A 76 2.03 2.62 13.99
C TYR A 76 1.90 1.37 13.13
N LEU A 77 0.68 0.88 12.88
CA LEU A 77 0.45 -0.28 12.02
C LEU A 77 0.94 -0.04 10.59
N ARG A 78 0.70 1.16 10.04
CA ARG A 78 1.20 1.61 8.73
C ARG A 78 2.72 1.53 8.66
N ASN A 79 3.42 1.97 9.71
CA ASN A 79 4.87 1.91 9.81
C ASN A 79 5.41 0.47 9.81
N ILE A 80 4.77 -0.45 10.54
CA ILE A 80 5.14 -1.87 10.48
C ILE A 80 4.96 -2.37 9.05
N GLN A 81 3.82 -2.09 8.41
CA GLN A 81 3.58 -2.56 7.05
C GLN A 81 4.62 -2.01 6.04
N ASP A 82 5.14 -0.80 6.23
CA ASP A 82 6.19 -0.20 5.39
C ASP A 82 7.63 -0.60 5.74
N THR A 83 7.84 -1.44 6.75
CA THR A 83 9.17 -1.88 7.19
C THR A 83 9.31 -3.40 7.24
N ASN A 84 8.27 -4.11 7.67
CA ASN A 84 8.19 -5.56 7.71
C ASN A 84 6.72 -5.99 7.46
N GLU A 85 6.41 -6.28 6.21
CA GLU A 85 5.05 -6.56 5.76
C GLU A 85 4.57 -7.93 6.25
N THR A 86 5.48 -8.90 6.42
CA THR A 86 5.16 -10.20 7.04
C THR A 86 4.72 -10.04 8.49
N LEU A 87 5.43 -9.25 9.29
CA LEU A 87 5.06 -8.96 10.67
C LEU A 87 3.73 -8.23 10.76
N PHE A 88 3.50 -7.24 9.87
CA PHE A 88 2.21 -6.55 9.82
C PHE A 88 1.04 -7.51 9.63
N TYR A 89 1.09 -8.37 8.62
CA TYR A 89 -0.02 -9.30 8.36
C TYR A 89 -0.13 -10.37 9.44
N ARG A 90 0.98 -10.83 10.03
CA ARG A 90 0.93 -11.74 11.18
C ARG A 90 0.21 -11.09 12.36
N LEU A 91 0.57 -9.86 12.69
CA LEU A 91 -0.02 -9.11 13.81
C LEU A 91 -1.52 -8.86 13.58
N VAL A 92 -1.90 -8.41 12.38
CA VAL A 92 -3.30 -8.18 12.01
C VAL A 92 -4.12 -9.48 12.04
N GLN A 93 -3.55 -10.61 11.63
CA GLN A 93 -4.24 -11.90 11.70
C GLN A 93 -4.47 -12.36 13.14
N ASN A 94 -3.52 -12.10 14.04
CA ASN A 94 -3.65 -12.47 15.46
C ASN A 94 -4.75 -11.66 16.18
N HIS A 95 -4.98 -10.40 15.77
CA HIS A 95 -5.89 -9.45 16.44
C HIS A 95 -6.82 -8.77 15.43
N LEU A 96 -7.44 -9.57 14.56
CA LEU A 96 -8.18 -9.06 13.41
C LEU A 96 -9.34 -8.19 13.84
N GLU A 97 -10.10 -8.58 14.86
CA GLU A 97 -11.27 -7.84 15.34
C GLU A 97 -10.89 -6.44 15.84
N GLU A 98 -9.80 -6.33 16.59
CA GLU A 98 -9.31 -5.08 17.17
C GLU A 98 -8.63 -4.17 16.14
N MET A 99 -7.94 -4.75 15.15
CA MET A 99 -7.17 -3.99 14.17
C MET A 99 -7.98 -3.61 12.93
N MET A 100 -9.04 -4.37 12.59
CA MET A 100 -9.93 -4.08 11.46
C MET A 100 -10.44 -2.63 11.42
N PRO A 101 -11.02 -2.06 12.51
CA PRO A 101 -11.50 -0.68 12.50
C PRO A 101 -10.37 0.36 12.41
N VAL A 102 -9.11 -0.04 12.64
CA VAL A 102 -7.93 0.84 12.60
C VAL A 102 -7.30 0.88 11.21
N ILE A 103 -7.15 -0.29 10.57
CA ILE A 103 -6.58 -0.38 9.20
C ILE A 103 -7.63 -0.09 8.12
N TYR A 104 -8.92 -0.06 8.50
CA TYR A 104 -10.04 0.25 7.62
C TYR A 104 -11.00 1.25 8.27
N THR A 105 -12.29 1.19 7.94
CA THR A 105 -13.29 2.14 8.45
C THR A 105 -13.61 1.90 9.93
N PRO A 106 -13.74 2.95 10.75
CA PRO A 106 -13.79 4.38 10.37
C PRO A 106 -12.43 5.09 10.30
N THR A 107 -11.38 4.56 10.93
CA THR A 107 -10.10 5.26 11.15
C THR A 107 -9.37 5.65 9.86
N VAL A 108 -9.45 4.80 8.83
CA VAL A 108 -8.86 5.10 7.51
C VAL A 108 -9.42 6.40 6.90
N GLY A 109 -10.67 6.75 7.22
CA GLY A 109 -11.27 8.01 6.78
C GLY A 109 -10.52 9.22 7.33
N ALA A 110 -10.31 9.24 8.65
CA ALA A 110 -9.54 10.27 9.32
C ALA A 110 -8.07 10.30 8.84
N ALA A 111 -7.50 9.12 8.55
CA ALA A 111 -6.17 9.02 7.97
C ALA A 111 -6.10 9.61 6.55
N CYS A 112 -7.17 9.50 5.75
CA CYS A 112 -7.24 10.13 4.42
C CYS A 112 -7.29 11.66 4.51
N GLU A 113 -8.07 12.21 5.45
CA GLU A 113 -8.13 13.68 5.67
C GLU A 113 -6.78 14.24 6.11
N ARG A 114 -6.07 13.50 6.96
CA ARG A 114 -4.77 13.88 7.50
C ARG A 114 -3.60 13.30 6.72
N PHE A 115 -3.82 12.77 5.52
CA PHE A 115 -2.83 11.98 4.77
C PHE A 115 -1.51 12.72 4.58
N SER A 116 -1.58 14.01 4.23
CA SER A 116 -0.37 14.83 4.03
C SER A 116 0.41 15.06 5.32
N GLU A 117 -0.26 15.13 6.48
CA GLU A 117 0.37 15.33 7.78
C GLU A 117 1.08 14.06 8.28
N ILE A 118 0.47 12.90 8.06
CA ILE A 118 0.94 11.61 8.58
C ILE A 118 1.81 10.84 7.58
N TYR A 119 2.04 11.40 6.39
CA TYR A 119 2.84 10.77 5.34
C TYR A 119 4.29 10.53 5.81
N ARG A 120 4.81 9.33 5.55
CA ARG A 120 6.15 8.91 6.01
C ARG A 120 6.97 8.19 4.95
N ARG A 121 6.37 7.18 4.31
CA ARG A 121 7.00 6.37 3.25
C ARG A 121 6.04 6.24 2.08
N ALA A 122 6.59 6.22 0.88
CA ALA A 122 5.80 5.99 -0.32
C ALA A 122 5.30 4.55 -0.37
N ARG A 123 4.01 4.35 -0.65
CA ARG A 123 3.40 3.06 -0.93
C ARG A 123 2.39 3.21 -2.06
N GLY A 124 2.48 2.32 -3.04
CA GLY A 124 1.66 2.39 -4.24
C GLY A 124 2.21 3.38 -5.26
N VAL A 125 1.39 3.65 -6.27
CA VAL A 125 1.76 4.49 -7.41
C VAL A 125 0.88 5.73 -7.45
N PHE A 126 1.53 6.88 -7.61
CA PHE A 126 0.88 8.18 -7.74
C PHE A 126 0.99 8.62 -9.20
N ILE A 127 -0.14 8.71 -9.90
CA ILE A 127 -0.17 9.10 -11.31
C ILE A 127 -0.92 10.42 -11.41
N SER A 128 -0.18 11.51 -11.58
CA SER A 128 -0.77 12.84 -11.75
C SER A 128 -1.15 13.10 -13.20
N TYR A 129 -2.20 13.91 -13.42
CA TYR A 129 -2.70 14.24 -14.75
C TYR A 129 -1.64 14.82 -15.72
N PRO A 130 -0.69 15.68 -15.30
CA PRO A 130 0.38 16.12 -16.20
C PRO A 130 1.19 14.97 -16.79
N ASN A 131 1.33 13.87 -16.05
CA ASN A 131 2.09 12.69 -16.46
C ASN A 131 1.25 11.64 -17.20
N ARG A 132 0.04 11.98 -17.66
CA ARG A 132 -0.87 11.05 -18.36
C ARG A 132 -0.30 10.38 -19.62
N HIS A 133 0.74 10.96 -20.22
CA HIS A 133 1.41 10.40 -21.40
C HIS A 133 2.62 9.52 -21.03
N ASN A 134 3.09 9.58 -19.79
CA ASN A 134 4.27 8.84 -19.30
C ASN A 134 3.86 7.69 -18.35
N MET A 135 2.62 7.22 -18.47
CA MET A 135 2.07 6.22 -17.55
C MET A 135 2.80 4.88 -17.64
N ASP A 136 3.20 4.48 -18.85
CA ASP A 136 3.96 3.25 -19.06
C ASP A 136 5.29 3.28 -18.29
N ASP A 137 6.04 4.37 -18.41
CA ASP A 137 7.30 4.56 -17.69
C ASP A 137 7.07 4.57 -16.16
N ILE A 138 5.99 5.21 -15.70
CA ILE A 138 5.65 5.23 -14.27
C ILE A 138 5.35 3.81 -13.76
N LEU A 139 4.59 3.01 -14.51
CA LEU A 139 4.26 1.64 -14.12
C LEU A 139 5.47 0.69 -14.23
N GLN A 140 6.39 0.95 -15.16
CA GLN A 140 7.66 0.22 -15.26
C GLN A 140 8.58 0.47 -14.06
N ASN A 141 8.44 1.60 -13.35
CA ASN A 141 9.20 1.88 -12.12
C ASN A 141 8.71 1.09 -10.89
N VAL A 142 7.58 0.37 -10.99
CA VAL A 142 7.08 -0.45 -9.88
C VAL A 142 8.02 -1.65 -9.67
N PRO A 143 8.56 -1.88 -8.46
CA PRO A 143 9.59 -2.89 -8.22
C PRO A 143 9.13 -4.33 -8.44
N ASN A 144 7.81 -4.58 -8.45
CA ASN A 144 7.25 -5.90 -8.70
C ASN A 144 6.32 -5.85 -9.91
N HIS A 145 6.65 -6.64 -10.94
CA HIS A 145 5.87 -6.72 -12.17
C HIS A 145 4.80 -7.82 -12.15
N ASN A 146 4.79 -8.71 -11.15
CA ASN A 146 3.79 -9.78 -11.08
C ASN A 146 2.52 -9.33 -10.34
N ILE A 147 1.87 -8.27 -10.82
CA ILE A 147 0.69 -7.69 -10.19
C ILE A 147 -0.58 -8.40 -10.69
N LYS A 148 -1.44 -8.82 -9.76
CA LYS A 148 -2.72 -9.49 -10.06
C LYS A 148 -3.94 -8.67 -9.62
N VAL A 149 -3.79 -7.80 -8.63
CA VAL A 149 -4.89 -7.00 -8.11
C VAL A 149 -4.47 -5.55 -7.99
N ILE A 150 -5.24 -4.68 -8.63
CA ILE A 150 -5.05 -3.24 -8.57
C ILE A 150 -6.30 -2.62 -7.95
N VAL A 151 -6.09 -1.76 -6.95
CA VAL A 151 -7.16 -0.91 -6.42
C VAL A 151 -6.80 0.52 -6.72
N VAL A 152 -7.68 1.20 -7.45
CA VAL A 152 -7.45 2.55 -7.95
C VAL A 152 -8.53 3.51 -7.48
N THR A 153 -8.11 4.72 -7.13
CA THR A 153 -9.00 5.83 -6.73
C THR A 153 -8.52 7.15 -7.30
N ASP A 154 -9.44 8.08 -7.56
CA ASP A 154 -9.15 9.48 -7.91
C ASP A 154 -9.33 10.43 -6.70
N GLY A 155 -9.72 9.90 -5.54
CA GLY A 155 -9.89 10.68 -4.32
C GLY A 155 -11.15 11.53 -4.24
N GLU A 156 -12.00 11.58 -5.28
CA GLU A 156 -13.11 12.55 -5.34
C GLU A 156 -14.25 12.21 -4.37
N ARG A 157 -14.43 10.93 -4.05
CA ARG A 157 -15.49 10.47 -3.15
C ARG A 157 -14.99 9.41 -2.17
N ILE A 158 -14.27 9.86 -1.17
CA ILE A 158 -13.81 9.02 -0.07
C ILE A 158 -14.93 8.86 0.95
N LEU A 159 -15.58 7.70 0.95
CA LEU A 159 -16.64 7.33 1.90
C LEU A 159 -17.74 8.42 1.99
N GLY A 160 -17.95 8.99 3.18
CA GLY A 160 -18.82 10.15 3.43
C GLY A 160 -18.06 11.48 3.56
N LEU A 161 -16.74 11.49 3.35
CA LEU A 161 -15.84 12.63 3.57
C LEU A 161 -15.67 13.52 2.33
N GLY A 162 -16.26 13.13 1.20
CA GLY A 162 -16.18 13.88 -0.05
C GLY A 162 -14.80 13.77 -0.71
N ASP A 163 -14.36 14.87 -1.31
CA ASP A 163 -13.12 14.97 -2.09
C ASP A 163 -11.91 15.13 -1.17
N GLN A 164 -11.01 14.14 -1.20
CA GLN A 164 -9.77 14.13 -0.44
C GLN A 164 -8.53 14.13 -1.35
N GLY A 165 -8.71 14.25 -2.67
CA GLY A 165 -7.63 14.24 -3.67
C GLY A 165 -6.63 13.10 -3.44
N ILE A 166 -5.33 13.43 -3.43
CA ILE A 166 -4.24 12.48 -3.20
C ILE A 166 -4.35 11.74 -1.86
N GLY A 167 -4.99 12.34 -0.85
CA GLY A 167 -5.25 11.72 0.46
C GLY A 167 -6.15 10.48 0.37
N GLY A 168 -6.88 10.33 -0.74
CA GLY A 168 -7.63 9.13 -1.06
C GLY A 168 -6.79 7.86 -1.18
N MET A 169 -5.46 7.95 -1.31
CA MET A 169 -4.54 6.81 -1.36
C MET A 169 -4.65 5.87 -0.14
N GLY A 170 -5.12 6.36 1.01
CA GLY A 170 -5.38 5.50 2.17
C GLY A 170 -6.41 4.38 1.90
N ILE A 171 -7.38 4.62 1.01
CA ILE A 171 -8.42 3.65 0.66
C ILE A 171 -7.89 2.43 -0.13
N PRO A 172 -7.18 2.58 -1.27
CA PRO A 172 -6.64 1.45 -2.00
C PRO A 172 -5.65 0.64 -1.15
N ILE A 173 -4.84 1.31 -0.34
CA ILE A 173 -3.94 0.65 0.62
C ILE A 173 -4.74 -0.20 1.61
N GLY A 174 -5.73 0.38 2.30
CA GLY A 174 -6.55 -0.35 3.27
C GLY A 174 -7.30 -1.53 2.63
N LYS A 175 -7.89 -1.34 1.45
CA LYS A 175 -8.59 -2.42 0.73
C LYS A 175 -7.68 -3.58 0.37
N LEU A 176 -6.46 -3.30 -0.09
CA LEU A 176 -5.49 -4.36 -0.42
C LEU A 176 -4.98 -5.08 0.83
N SER A 177 -4.86 -4.37 1.96
CA SER A 177 -4.59 -5.01 3.25
C SER A 177 -5.70 -5.99 3.64
N LEU A 178 -6.98 -5.66 3.38
CA LEU A 178 -8.11 -6.58 3.60
C LEU A 178 -8.09 -7.78 2.65
N TYR A 179 -7.76 -7.57 1.37
CA TYR A 179 -7.63 -8.65 0.41
C TYR A 179 -6.52 -9.64 0.81
N THR A 180 -5.46 -9.15 1.44
CA THR A 180 -4.41 -10.00 1.97
C THR A 180 -4.83 -10.68 3.26
N ALA A 181 -5.27 -9.92 4.26
CA ALA A 181 -5.57 -10.44 5.59
C ALA A 181 -6.78 -11.40 5.60
N CYS A 182 -7.84 -11.05 4.86
CA CYS A 182 -9.09 -11.83 4.83
C CYS A 182 -9.22 -12.69 3.57
N GLY A 183 -8.68 -12.24 2.44
CA GLY A 183 -8.79 -12.92 1.15
C GLY A 183 -7.62 -13.85 0.81
N GLY A 184 -6.55 -13.84 1.61
CA GLY A 184 -5.36 -14.68 1.37
C GLY A 184 -4.58 -14.31 0.09
N ILE A 185 -4.84 -13.14 -0.49
CA ILE A 185 -4.09 -12.65 -1.65
C ILE A 185 -2.69 -12.24 -1.19
N SER A 186 -1.64 -12.72 -1.86
CA SER A 186 -0.28 -12.31 -1.50
C SER A 186 -0.09 -10.81 -1.71
N PRO A 187 0.46 -10.06 -0.74
CA PRO A 187 0.66 -8.62 -0.87
C PRO A 187 1.63 -8.27 -2.00
N ALA A 188 2.55 -9.18 -2.34
CA ALA A 188 3.45 -9.06 -3.49
C ALA A 188 2.70 -8.96 -4.84
N TYR A 189 1.43 -9.38 -4.92
CA TYR A 189 0.63 -9.32 -6.15
C TYR A 189 -0.35 -8.14 -6.18
N THR A 190 -0.20 -7.19 -5.27
CA THR A 190 -1.13 -6.08 -5.09
C THR A 190 -0.47 -4.75 -5.42
N LEU A 191 -1.24 -3.83 -6.04
CA LEU A 191 -0.77 -2.49 -6.36
C LEU A 191 -1.83 -1.44 -6.02
N PRO A 192 -1.62 -0.61 -4.98
CA PRO A 192 -2.46 0.54 -4.74
C PRO A 192 -2.09 1.67 -5.70
N VAL A 193 -3.10 2.30 -6.32
CA VAL A 193 -2.89 3.39 -7.28
C VAL A 193 -3.80 4.56 -6.94
N VAL A 194 -3.26 5.77 -7.01
CA VAL A 194 -4.05 7.01 -7.00
C VAL A 194 -3.85 7.77 -8.30
N LEU A 195 -4.96 8.22 -8.89
CA LEU A 195 -4.97 9.10 -10.06
C LEU A 195 -5.19 10.53 -9.57
N ASP A 196 -4.12 11.31 -9.49
CA ASP A 196 -4.19 12.72 -9.06
C ASP A 196 -4.57 13.61 -10.24
N VAL A 197 -5.85 13.96 -10.31
CA VAL A 197 -6.42 14.88 -11.32
C VAL A 197 -6.77 16.25 -10.71
N GLY A 198 -6.23 16.55 -9.53
CA GLY A 198 -6.59 17.70 -8.73
C GLY A 198 -7.79 17.44 -7.81
N THR A 199 -7.99 18.36 -6.86
CA THR A 199 -9.06 18.30 -5.85
C THR A 199 -9.89 19.59 -5.85
N ASN A 200 -11.19 19.47 -5.59
CA ASN A 200 -12.09 20.59 -5.36
C ASN A 200 -12.14 21.02 -3.88
N ASN A 201 -11.47 20.29 -2.98
CA ASN A 201 -11.49 20.55 -1.56
C ASN A 201 -10.62 21.78 -1.21
N GLN A 202 -11.28 22.91 -0.93
CA GLN A 202 -10.62 24.18 -0.63
C GLN A 202 -9.74 24.13 0.62
N GLN A 203 -10.08 23.29 1.61
CA GLN A 203 -9.25 23.13 2.80
C GLN A 203 -7.90 22.51 2.42
N LEU A 204 -7.91 21.47 1.59
CA LEU A 204 -6.70 20.83 1.09
C LEU A 204 -5.89 21.74 0.17
N LEU A 205 -6.51 22.71 -0.52
CA LEU A 205 -5.80 23.67 -1.37
C LEU A 205 -5.15 24.82 -0.59
N THR A 206 -5.62 25.09 0.64
CA THR A 206 -5.19 26.25 1.43
C THR A 206 -4.06 25.91 2.41
N ILE A 207 -3.94 24.63 2.80
CA ILE A 207 -2.94 24.17 3.76
C ILE A 207 -1.53 24.19 3.15
N ARG A 208 -0.55 24.72 3.89
CA ARG A 208 0.84 24.92 3.45
C ARG A 208 1.63 23.61 3.20
N PHE A 209 1.16 22.47 3.71
CA PHE A 209 1.84 21.17 3.66
C PHE A 209 1.09 20.10 2.87
N THR A 210 -0.02 20.43 2.21
CA THR A 210 -0.73 19.44 1.39
C THR A 210 -0.02 19.23 0.06
N TRP A 211 0.17 17.96 -0.29
CA TRP A 211 0.56 17.53 -1.64
C TRP A 211 -0.60 17.70 -2.63
N ALA A 212 -1.38 18.78 -2.52
CA ALA A 212 -2.46 19.15 -3.43
C ALA A 212 -1.92 19.76 -4.75
N GLY A 213 -0.67 19.46 -5.09
CA GLY A 213 -0.15 19.64 -6.44
C GLY A 213 -0.40 18.33 -7.17
N VAL A 214 -1.36 18.24 -8.08
CA VAL A 214 -1.39 19.11 -9.26
C VAL A 214 -2.83 19.49 -9.64
N ILE A 215 -3.05 20.77 -9.99
CA ILE A 215 -4.22 21.35 -10.69
C ILE A 215 -5.22 22.09 -9.79
N ARG A 216 -5.12 23.44 -9.82
CA ARG A 216 -6.30 24.32 -9.78
C ARG A 216 -7.23 23.85 -10.90
N ALA A 217 -8.38 23.27 -10.57
CA ALA A 217 -9.47 22.88 -11.46
C ALA A 217 -9.25 23.33 -12.93
N LEU A 218 -8.67 22.44 -13.77
CA LEU A 218 -8.46 22.76 -15.18
C LEU A 218 -9.84 23.03 -15.81
N PRO A 219 -10.07 24.15 -16.53
CA PRO A 219 -11.42 24.58 -16.91
C PRO A 219 -12.11 23.70 -17.96
N THR A 220 -11.42 22.73 -18.56
CA THR A 220 -11.99 21.84 -19.59
C THR A 220 -11.34 20.46 -19.50
N MET A 221 -12.12 19.47 -19.06
CA MET A 221 -11.68 18.06 -19.01
C MET A 221 -11.54 17.52 -20.44
N SER A 222 -10.32 17.41 -20.95
CA SER A 222 -10.01 16.41 -21.98
C SER A 222 -9.75 15.08 -21.30
N ILE A 223 -10.60 14.11 -21.64
CA ILE A 223 -10.63 12.72 -21.20
C ILE A 223 -9.23 12.13 -21.24
N MET A 224 -8.71 11.71 -20.07
CA MET A 224 -7.56 10.81 -19.98
C MET A 224 -8.01 9.48 -20.59
N ARG A 225 -7.37 9.01 -21.66
CA ARG A 225 -7.59 7.65 -22.19
C ARG A 225 -6.46 6.79 -21.67
N LEU A 226 -6.72 5.91 -20.71
CA LEU A 226 -5.82 4.78 -20.47
C LEU A 226 -6.03 3.80 -21.62
N SER A 227 -5.10 3.61 -22.54
CA SER A 227 -5.30 2.54 -23.52
C SER A 227 -5.31 1.19 -22.78
N THR A 228 -6.25 0.30 -23.08
CA THR A 228 -6.24 -1.09 -22.62
C THR A 228 -4.95 -1.83 -22.99
N SER A 229 -4.15 -1.29 -23.93
CA SER A 229 -2.80 -1.75 -24.21
C SER A 229 -1.79 -1.52 -23.07
N LEU A 230 -2.01 -0.57 -22.14
CA LEU A 230 -1.08 -0.29 -21.02
C LEU A 230 -1.01 -1.42 -19.99
N PHE A 231 -2.07 -2.22 -19.87
CA PHE A 231 -2.09 -3.40 -18.98
C PHE A 231 -1.86 -4.72 -19.73
N ARG A 232 -1.71 -4.70 -21.06
CA ARG A 232 -1.44 -5.90 -21.87
C ARG A 232 -0.07 -6.56 -21.62
N PRO A 233 1.02 -5.85 -21.24
CA PRO A 233 2.25 -6.55 -20.88
C PRO A 233 2.14 -7.29 -19.54
N LEU A 234 1.13 -6.97 -18.72
CA LEU A 234 0.86 -7.58 -17.41
C LEU A 234 -0.22 -8.68 -17.50
N SER A 235 -0.95 -8.79 -18.62
CA SER A 235 -2.09 -9.71 -18.75
C SER A 235 -1.74 -11.07 -19.35
N SER A 236 -0.49 -11.32 -19.78
CA SER A 236 -0.13 -12.61 -20.41
C SER A 236 0.02 -13.76 -19.41
N ALA A 237 -0.13 -13.52 -18.09
CA ALA A 237 0.09 -14.55 -17.05
C ALA A 237 -1.00 -14.65 -15.95
N GLY A 238 -2.09 -13.91 -16.00
CA GLY A 238 -3.18 -14.07 -15.02
C GLY A 238 -4.18 -12.92 -14.99
N GLN A 239 -5.42 -13.22 -14.61
CA GLN A 239 -6.53 -12.26 -14.48
C GLN A 239 -6.12 -11.08 -13.57
N ILE A 240 -5.94 -9.91 -14.16
CA ILE A 240 -5.84 -8.64 -13.40
C ILE A 240 -7.27 -8.23 -13.04
N SER A 241 -7.60 -8.18 -11.75
CA SER A 241 -8.88 -7.63 -11.29
C SER A 241 -8.69 -6.19 -10.84
N CYS A 242 -9.22 -5.25 -11.62
CA CYS A 242 -9.23 -3.81 -11.30
C CYS A 242 -10.50 -3.47 -10.53
N TYR A 243 -10.38 -3.13 -9.25
CA TYR A 243 -11.51 -2.65 -8.45
C TYR A 243 -11.46 -1.13 -8.32
N SER A 244 -12.42 -0.45 -8.95
CA SER A 244 -12.63 0.99 -8.81
C SER A 244 -13.45 1.29 -7.56
N SER A 245 -12.91 2.08 -6.62
CA SER A 245 -13.74 2.78 -5.64
C SER A 245 -14.42 3.97 -6.31
N LYS A 246 -15.70 3.83 -6.68
CA LYS A 246 -16.61 4.91 -7.15
C LYS A 246 -15.92 6.13 -7.80
N ILE A 247 -15.35 5.96 -8.99
CA ILE A 247 -14.94 7.09 -9.84
C ILE A 247 -16.18 7.90 -10.26
N SER A 248 -16.10 9.23 -10.16
CA SER A 248 -17.19 10.18 -10.44
C SER A 248 -17.77 10.04 -11.86
N ARG A 249 -19.10 10.25 -12.04
CA ARG A 249 -19.76 10.19 -13.37
C ARG A 249 -19.18 11.21 -14.37
N ARG A 250 -18.76 12.40 -13.90
CA ARG A 250 -18.14 13.44 -14.76
C ARG A 250 -16.74 13.04 -15.23
N LYS A 251 -16.04 12.20 -14.48
CA LYS A 251 -14.71 11.66 -14.81
C LYS A 251 -14.74 10.23 -15.37
N ARG A 252 -15.91 9.57 -15.36
CA ARG A 252 -16.11 8.20 -15.84
C ARG A 252 -15.80 8.04 -17.33
N ASN A 253 -16.10 9.06 -18.15
CA ASN A 253 -15.73 9.00 -19.57
C ASN A 253 -14.20 8.95 -19.75
N ALA A 254 -13.41 9.46 -18.78
CA ALA A 254 -11.95 9.34 -18.72
C ALA A 254 -11.42 8.06 -18.03
N ALA A 255 -12.28 7.24 -17.45
CA ALA A 255 -11.90 5.99 -16.78
C ALA A 255 -12.46 4.74 -17.48
N VAL A 256 -13.55 4.86 -18.25
CA VAL A 256 -14.23 3.76 -18.95
C VAL A 256 -13.71 3.59 -20.39
N ASP A 257 -13.38 4.69 -21.09
CA ASP A 257 -12.55 4.64 -22.32
C ASP A 257 -11.11 4.16 -22.03
N ALA A 258 -10.83 3.94 -20.74
CA ALA A 258 -9.53 3.69 -20.17
C ALA A 258 -9.29 2.18 -19.86
N LEU A 259 -10.36 1.39 -19.87
CA LEU A 259 -10.40 -0.04 -19.51
C LEU A 259 -11.15 -0.89 -20.56
N SER A 260 -11.58 -0.27 -21.67
CA SER A 260 -12.19 -0.90 -22.86
C SER A 260 -11.19 -1.00 -24.00
#